data_AF-A0A8H3R2X5-F1
#
_entry.id   AF-A0A8H3R2X5-F1
#
_cell.length_a   1.000
_cell.length_b   1.000
_cell.length_c   1.000
_cell.angle_alpha   90.00
_cell.angle_beta   90.00
_cell.angle_gamma   90.00
#
_symmetry.space_group_name_H-M   'P 1'
#
loop_
_entity.id
_entity.type
_entity.pdbx_description
1 polymer ?
#
loop_
_entity_poly.entity_id
_entity_poly.type
_entity_poly.pdbx_seq_one_letter_code
_entity_poly.pdbx_strand_id
1 'polypeptide(L)'
;MMENLKIRFEFWKIHGTDNWNYTSLMDVDKLCVLQNFNLTKLFDPEHAVLIKSLWDGIAELYDLLGEKKTDSQYFHLKAKAWYELFLKKTVVDPKTNTILEQGLYCPSDVTLTFIF
;
A
#
# COMPACT_ATOMS: atom_id res chain seq x y z
N MET A 1 -11.71 10.71 13.63
CA MET A 1 -10.40 10.50 14.31
C MET A 1 -10.00 9.03 14.04
N MET A 2 -8.72 8.63 14.12
CA MET A 2 -8.30 7.23 13.87
C MET A 2 -8.62 6.35 15.08
N GLU A 3 -9.91 6.06 15.31
CA GLU A 3 -10.40 5.45 16.56
C GLU A 3 -10.18 3.92 16.62
N ASN A 4 -9.92 3.26 15.49
CA ASN A 4 -9.89 1.80 15.42
C ASN A 4 -8.48 1.19 15.48
N LEU A 5 -7.40 1.96 15.28
CA LEU A 5 -6.08 1.35 15.18
C LEU A 5 -5.58 0.81 16.53
N LYS A 6 -5.88 1.49 17.66
CA LYS A 6 -5.35 1.21 19.03
C LYS A 6 -3.83 0.92 19.13
N ILE A 7 -3.08 1.11 18.05
CA ILE A 7 -1.64 0.87 17.91
C ILE A 7 -0.99 2.25 17.75
N ARG A 8 0.07 2.50 18.53
CA ARG A 8 0.93 3.66 18.32
C ARG A 8 2.02 3.26 17.34
N PHE A 9 2.08 3.95 16.21
CA PHE A 9 3.15 3.78 15.24
C PHE A 9 3.52 5.15 14.69
N GLU A 10 4.81 5.40 14.60
CA GLU A 10 5.37 6.71 14.26
C GLU A 10 6.56 6.54 13.33
N PHE A 11 6.77 7.54 12.48
CA PHE A 11 7.97 7.68 11.65
C PHE A 11 8.67 8.97 12.07
N TRP A 12 9.99 8.94 12.25
CA TRP A 12 10.76 10.13 12.63
C TRP A 12 12.11 10.17 11.93
N LYS A 13 12.56 11.36 11.56
CA LYS A 13 13.88 11.56 10.96
C LYS A 13 14.96 11.48 12.04
N ILE A 14 16.02 10.70 11.81
CA ILE A 14 17.15 10.61 12.73
C ILE A 14 17.98 11.89 12.61
N HIS A 15 18.14 12.60 13.73
CA HIS A 15 18.85 13.88 13.75
C HIS A 15 20.28 13.74 13.21
N GLY A 16 20.66 14.65 12.30
CA GLY A 16 21.99 14.66 11.67
C GLY A 16 22.18 13.68 10.51
N THR A 17 21.11 13.00 10.06
CA THR A 17 21.16 12.10 8.89
C THR A 17 19.95 12.31 7.99
N ASP A 18 20.01 11.80 6.75
CA ASP A 18 18.82 11.68 5.89
C ASP A 18 18.02 10.39 6.11
N ASN A 19 18.37 9.62 7.14
CA ASN A 19 17.71 8.37 7.47
C ASN A 19 16.45 8.61 8.30
N TRP A 20 15.44 7.79 8.03
CA TRP A 20 14.19 7.74 8.78
C TRP A 20 14.17 6.50 9.67
N ASN A 21 13.64 6.64 10.88
CA ASN A 21 13.30 5.54 11.77
C ASN A 21 11.79 5.38 11.86
N TYR A 22 11.35 4.20 12.29
CA TYR A 22 9.94 3.88 12.43
C TYR A 22 9.69 2.94 13.60
N THR A 23 8.46 2.95 14.13
CA THR A 23 8.01 1.94 15.09
C THR A 23 7.86 0.61 14.37
N SER A 24 8.66 -0.40 14.73
CA SER A 24 8.47 -1.76 14.24
C SER A 24 7.11 -2.29 14.68
N LEU A 25 6.33 -2.79 13.72
CA LEU A 25 5.01 -3.37 13.96
C LEU A 25 5.09 -4.89 13.97
N MET A 26 4.35 -5.54 14.87
CA MET A 26 4.17 -7.00 14.84
C MET A 26 3.14 -7.39 13.77
N ASP A 27 3.11 -8.65 13.34
CA ASP A 27 2.30 -9.09 12.19
C ASP A 27 0.81 -8.70 12.31
N VAL A 28 0.21 -8.88 13.49
CA VAL A 28 -1.18 -8.48 13.76
C VAL A 28 -1.36 -6.96 13.69
N ASP A 29 -0.38 -6.21 14.19
CA ASP A 29 -0.43 -4.76 14.16
C ASP A 29 -0.27 -4.22 12.73
N LYS A 30 0.61 -4.83 11.92
CA LYS A 30 0.77 -4.53 10.49
C LYS A 30 -0.54 -4.71 9.73
N LEU A 31 -1.22 -5.83 9.94
CA LEU A 31 -2.51 -6.11 9.31
C LEU A 31 -3.57 -5.08 9.74
N CYS A 32 -3.60 -4.72 11.02
CA CYS A 32 -4.51 -3.69 11.52
C CYS A 32 -4.25 -2.33 10.86
N VAL A 33 -2.98 -1.93 10.69
CA VAL A 33 -2.62 -0.69 9.98
C VAL A 33 -3.05 -0.76 8.51
N LEU A 34 -2.74 -1.85 7.79
CA LEU A 34 -3.15 -2.04 6.39
C LEU A 34 -4.67 -1.91 6.20
N GLN A 35 -5.45 -2.49 7.11
CA GLN A 35 -6.91 -2.51 7.01
C GLN A 35 -7.55 -1.17 7.42
N ASN A 36 -7.01 -0.48 8.42
CA ASN A 36 -7.74 0.60 9.10
C ASN A 36 -7.11 2.00 8.97
N PHE A 37 -5.90 2.12 8.44
CA PHE A 37 -5.26 3.43 8.33
C PHE A 37 -5.97 4.31 7.29
N ASN A 38 -6.23 5.56 7.66
CA ASN A 38 -6.83 6.52 6.76
C ASN A 38 -5.76 7.18 5.87
N LEU A 39 -5.60 6.64 4.66
CA LEU A 39 -4.64 7.10 3.64
C LEU A 39 -4.89 8.53 3.12
N THR A 40 -6.12 9.04 3.23
CA THR A 40 -6.45 10.43 2.81
C THR A 40 -5.73 11.50 3.65
N LYS A 41 -5.08 11.11 4.75
CA LYS A 41 -4.21 12.00 5.52
C LYS A 41 -2.84 12.22 4.90
N LEU A 42 -2.39 11.33 4.01
CA LEU A 42 -1.06 11.35 3.41
C LEU A 42 -1.10 11.62 1.91
N PHE A 43 -2.17 11.21 1.24
CA PHE A 43 -2.30 11.29 -0.20
C PHE A 43 -3.58 12.04 -0.58
N ASP A 44 -3.62 12.58 -1.80
CA ASP A 44 -4.86 13.06 -2.39
C ASP A 44 -5.90 11.92 -2.47
N PRO A 45 -7.21 12.23 -2.50
CA PRO A 45 -8.25 11.21 -2.41
C PRO A 45 -8.18 10.14 -3.51
N GLU A 46 -7.82 10.51 -4.74
CA GLU A 46 -7.76 9.56 -5.87
C GLU A 46 -6.58 8.59 -5.69
N HIS A 47 -5.41 9.10 -5.33
CA HIS A 47 -4.25 8.26 -5.06
C HIS A 47 -4.41 7.43 -3.78
N ALA A 48 -5.07 7.96 -2.75
CA ALA A 48 -5.40 7.22 -1.54
C ALA A 48 -6.28 5.99 -1.81
N VAL A 49 -7.24 6.08 -2.73
CA VAL A 49 -8.10 4.95 -3.14
C VAL A 49 -7.29 3.87 -3.85
N LEU A 50 -6.34 4.26 -4.71
CA LEU A 50 -5.46 3.31 -5.38
C LEU A 50 -4.56 2.58 -4.38
N ILE A 51 -3.91 3.31 -3.47
CA ILE A 51 -3.05 2.70 -2.44
C ILE A 51 -3.88 1.81 -1.51
N LYS A 52 -5.10 2.21 -1.17
CA LYS A 52 -6.01 1.39 -0.37
C LYS A 52 -6.34 0.07 -1.06
N SER A 53 -6.63 0.11 -2.36
CA SER A 53 -6.90 -1.09 -3.16
C SER A 53 -5.69 -2.05 -3.16
N LEU A 54 -4.47 -1.51 -3.19
CA LEU A 54 -3.24 -2.30 -3.08
C LEU A 54 -3.08 -2.93 -1.69
N TRP A 55 -3.33 -2.17 -0.63
CA TRP A 55 -3.26 -2.63 0.76
C TRP A 55 -4.30 -3.70 1.06
N ASP A 56 -5.53 -3.52 0.59
CA ASP A 56 -6.61 -4.49 0.73
C ASP A 56 -6.29 -5.79 -0.01
N GLY A 57 -5.67 -5.71 -1.19
CA GLY A 57 -5.22 -6.90 -1.92
C GLY A 57 -4.10 -7.67 -1.21
N ILE A 58 -3.13 -6.99 -0.57
CA ILE A 58 -2.14 -7.67 0.28
C ILE A 58 -2.81 -8.34 1.48
N ALA A 59 -3.75 -7.65 2.14
CA ALA A 59 -4.47 -8.21 3.28
C ALA A 59 -5.26 -9.48 2.87
N GLU A 60 -5.96 -9.44 1.73
CA GLU A 60 -6.65 -10.60 1.17
C GLU A 60 -5.67 -11.76 0.88
N LEU A 61 -4.52 -11.49 0.27
CA LEU A 61 -3.50 -12.52 0.02
C LEU A 61 -2.94 -13.12 1.32
N TYR A 62 -2.76 -12.29 2.34
CA TYR A 62 -2.30 -12.74 3.65
C TYR A 62 -3.32 -13.67 4.32
N ASP A 63 -4.60 -13.30 4.31
CA ASP A 63 -5.68 -14.12 4.85
C ASP A 63 -5.78 -15.46 4.10
N LEU A 64 -5.70 -15.43 2.76
CA LEU A 64 -5.69 -16.64 1.92
C LEU A 64 -4.49 -17.55 2.21
N LEU A 65 -3.31 -17.02 2.53
CA LEU A 65 -2.16 -17.84 2.94
C LEU A 65 -2.38 -18.52 4.30
N GLY A 66 -3.09 -17.87 5.22
CA GLY A 66 -3.43 -18.41 6.53
C GLY A 66 -4.50 -19.51 6.48
N GLU A 67 -5.32 -19.53 5.43
CA GLU A 67 -6.39 -20.51 5.23
C GLU A 67 -5.86 -21.87 4.74
N LYS A 68 -6.02 -22.90 5.57
CA LYS A 68 -5.54 -24.28 5.29
C LYS A 68 -6.14 -24.93 4.04
N LYS A 69 -7.24 -24.38 3.50
CA LYS A 69 -8.00 -24.94 2.39
C LYS A 69 -8.03 -24.02 1.16
N THR A 70 -7.24 -22.96 1.15
CA THR A 70 -7.19 -22.06 -0.01
C THR A 70 -6.88 -22.83 -1.28
N ASP A 71 -7.73 -22.63 -2.28
CA ASP A 71 -7.48 -23.16 -3.61
C ASP A 71 -6.28 -22.43 -4.23
N SER A 72 -5.28 -23.21 -4.66
CA SER A 72 -4.04 -22.67 -5.21
C SER A 72 -4.26 -21.86 -6.49
N GLN A 73 -5.23 -22.24 -7.33
CA GLN A 73 -5.54 -21.48 -8.55
C GLN A 73 -6.21 -20.15 -8.21
N TYR A 74 -7.13 -20.16 -7.25
CA TYR A 74 -7.77 -18.95 -6.75
C TYR A 74 -6.74 -17.98 -6.15
N PHE A 75 -5.82 -18.47 -5.32
CA PHE A 75 -4.71 -17.68 -4.79
C PHE A 75 -3.87 -17.08 -5.92
N HIS A 76 -3.49 -17.89 -6.91
CA HIS A 76 -2.70 -17.42 -8.05
C HIS A 76 -3.41 -16.31 -8.83
N LEU A 77 -4.72 -16.44 -9.07
CA LEU A 77 -5.52 -15.42 -9.74
C LEU A 77 -5.54 -14.10 -8.96
N LYS A 78 -5.72 -14.18 -7.64
CA LYS A 78 -5.70 -13.01 -6.76
C LYS A 78 -4.33 -12.34 -6.72
N ALA A 79 -3.27 -13.14 -6.59
CA ALA A 79 -1.89 -12.65 -6.57
C ALA A 79 -1.53 -11.95 -7.89
N LYS A 80 -1.97 -12.53 -9.02
CA LYS A 80 -1.78 -11.94 -10.34
C LYS A 80 -2.52 -10.61 -10.49
N ALA A 81 -3.79 -10.55 -10.09
CA ALA A 81 -4.57 -9.32 -10.15
C ALA A 81 -3.96 -8.21 -9.29
N TRP A 82 -3.49 -8.55 -8.09
CA TRP A 82 -2.77 -7.62 -7.22
C TRP A 82 -1.47 -7.13 -7.87
N TYR A 83 -0.68 -8.03 -8.46
CA TYR A 83 0.56 -7.69 -9.14
C TYR A 83 0.34 -6.78 -10.35
N GLU A 84 -0.70 -7.04 -11.15
CA GLU A 84 -1.07 -6.19 -12.28
C GLU A 84 -1.51 -4.80 -11.83
N LEU A 85 -2.26 -4.70 -10.72
CA LEU A 85 -2.62 -3.42 -10.10
C LEU A 85 -1.38 -2.67 -9.62
N PHE A 86 -0.46 -3.35 -8.94
CA PHE A 86 0.80 -2.79 -8.47
C PHE A 86 1.62 -2.20 -9.63
N LEU A 87 1.72 -2.91 -10.74
CA LEU A 87 2.48 -2.49 -11.91
C LEU A 87 1.77 -1.44 -12.78
N LYS A 88 0.54 -1.04 -12.45
CA LYS A 88 -0.19 -0.06 -13.24
C LYS A 88 0.59 1.26 -13.26
N LYS A 89 1.04 1.65 -14.45
CA LYS A 89 1.80 2.88 -14.69
C LYS A 89 0.88 4.07 -14.78
N THR A 90 1.37 5.23 -14.36
CA THR A 90 0.72 6.51 -14.64
C THR A 90 0.76 6.79 -16.13
N VAL A 91 -0.40 7.11 -16.70
CA VAL A 91 -0.55 7.48 -18.11
C VAL A 91 -0.62 9.00 -18.17
N VAL A 92 0.26 9.61 -18.96
CA VAL A 92 0.37 11.06 -19.13
C VAL A 92 0.13 11.40 -20.59
N ASP A 93 -0.64 12.45 -20.86
CA ASP A 93 -0.75 13.02 -22.20
C ASP A 93 0.59 13.68 -22.58
N PRO A 94 1.31 13.19 -23.60
CA PRO A 94 2.61 13.72 -23.97
C PRO A 94 2.55 15.16 -24.51
N LYS A 95 1.38 15.64 -24.94
CA LYS A 95 1.21 17.00 -25.50
C LYS A 95 0.98 18.05 -24.42
N THR A 96 0.19 17.70 -23.41
CA THR A 96 -0.22 18.64 -22.36
C THR A 96 0.50 18.40 -21.03
N ASN A 97 1.24 17.29 -20.92
CA ASN A 97 1.87 16.80 -19.70
C ASN A 97 0.87 16.62 -18.54
N THR A 98 -0.40 16.32 -18.87
CA THR A 98 -1.47 16.07 -17.89
C THR A 98 -1.62 14.59 -17.61
N ILE A 99 -1.92 14.23 -16.36
CA ILE A 99 -2.17 12.83 -15.96
C ILE A 99 -3.56 12.43 -16.44
N LEU A 100 -3.64 11.39 -17.27
CA LEU A 100 -4.88 10.82 -17.79
C LEU A 100 -5.36 9.65 -16.93
N GLU A 101 -4.43 8.83 -16.45
CA GLU A 101 -4.71 7.78 -15.47
C GLU A 101 -3.59 7.75 -14.44
N GLN A 102 -3.95 7.84 -13.16
CA GLN A 102 -3.00 7.68 -12.07
C GLN A 102 -2.68 6.18 -11.90
N GLY A 103 -1.40 5.84 -11.97
CA GLY A 103 -0.88 4.51 -11.63
C GLY A 103 -0.34 4.47 -10.21
N LEU A 104 0.04 3.28 -9.76
CA LEU A 104 0.69 3.04 -8.46
C LEU A 104 2.21 2.92 -8.58
N TYR A 105 2.69 2.51 -9.76
CA TYR A 105 4.11 2.38 -10.03
C TYR A 105 4.63 3.58 -10.82
N CYS A 106 5.42 4.40 -10.15
CA CYS A 106 6.26 5.42 -10.76
C CYS A 106 7.72 5.09 -10.44
N PRO A 107 8.57 4.76 -11.43
CA PRO A 107 9.98 4.39 -11.20
C PRO A 107 10.79 5.47 -10.48
N SER A 108 10.35 6.73 -10.56
CA SER A 108 10.96 7.88 -9.90
C SER A 108 10.38 8.21 -8.53
N ASP A 109 9.24 7.63 -8.16
CA ASP A 109 8.63 7.86 -6.85
C ASP A 109 9.16 6.84 -5.83
N VAL A 110 9.40 7.31 -4.62
CA VAL A 110 9.87 6.54 -3.45
C VAL A 110 8.81 5.54 -2.95
N THR A 111 7.77 5.26 -3.75
CA THR A 111 6.62 4.42 -3.40
C THR A 111 7.03 3.01 -3.00
N LEU A 112 8.21 2.53 -3.41
CA LEU A 112 8.75 1.24 -3.00
C LEU A 112 9.09 1.13 -1.50
N THR A 113 9.24 2.24 -0.78
CA THR A 113 9.64 2.21 0.64
C THR A 113 8.46 1.98 1.60
N PHE A 114 7.21 2.12 1.16
CA PHE A 114 6.03 1.96 2.01
C PHE A 114 5.37 0.58 1.95
N ILE A 115 5.92 -0.36 1.18
CA ILE A 115 5.32 -1.68 1.02
C ILE A 115 5.73 -2.67 2.11
N PHE A 116 6.81 -2.45 2.88
CA PHE A 116 7.13 -3.27 4.08
C PHE A 116 7.95 -2.53 5.13
#